data_AF-A0AAN9GT29-F1
#
_entry.id   AF-A0AAN9GT29-F1
#
_cell.length_a   1.000
_cell.length_b   1.000
_cell.length_c   1.000
_cell.angle_alpha   90.00
_cell.angle_beta   90.00
_cell.angle_gamma   90.00
#
_symmetry.space_group_name_H-M   'P 1'
#
loop_
_entity.id
_entity.type
_entity.pdbx_description
1 polymer ?
#
loop_
_entity_poly.entity_id
_entity_poly.type
_entity_poly.pdbx_seq_one_letter_code
_entity_poly.pdbx_strand_id
1 'polypeptide(L)'
;MIQHHNSNVISVANFAMNFHNRMSSYPYAFKVVDIISDTTQLYPPARVKYTLQIQAEQTVCENHASVNLTHCALQPNPENMTCSFTVLAVPGNNDIPKRLLSDHCA
;
A
#
# COMPACT_ATOMS: atom_id res chain seq x y z
N MET A 1 10.57 -7.03 -9.44
CA MET A 1 10.84 -8.01 -8.37
C MET A 1 10.85 -7.21 -7.09
N ILE A 2 9.84 -7.35 -6.23
CA ILE A 2 9.86 -6.73 -4.90
C ILE A 2 11.09 -7.33 -4.20
N GLN A 3 12.07 -6.50 -3.83
CA GLN A 3 13.22 -6.91 -3.02
C GLN A 3 12.73 -7.68 -1.78
N HIS A 4 13.59 -8.45 -1.11
CA HIS A 4 13.23 -9.24 0.07
C HIS A 4 12.85 -8.35 1.29
N HIS A 5 11.76 -7.60 1.21
CA HIS A 5 11.21 -6.80 2.28
C HIS A 5 10.49 -7.71 3.29
N ASN A 6 10.48 -7.27 4.54
CA ASN A 6 9.74 -7.92 5.62
C ASN A 6 8.25 -8.08 5.21
N SER A 7 7.66 -9.26 5.45
CA SER A 7 6.27 -9.55 5.09
C SER A 7 5.26 -8.58 5.72
N ASN A 8 5.58 -8.01 6.88
CA ASN A 8 4.78 -6.96 7.49
C ASN A 8 4.81 -5.66 6.69
N VAL A 9 5.97 -5.26 6.17
CA VAL A 9 6.13 -4.05 5.34
C VAL A 9 5.30 -4.21 4.06
N ILE A 10 5.40 -5.37 3.39
CA ILE A 10 4.60 -5.67 2.20
C ILE A 10 3.11 -5.63 2.51
N SER A 11 2.69 -6.25 3.63
CA SER A 11 1.29 -6.25 4.08
C SER A 11 0.77 -4.83 4.32
N VAL A 12 1.58 -3.98 4.95
CA VAL A 12 1.23 -2.60 5.28
C VAL A 12 1.19 -1.71 4.03
N ALA A 13 2.15 -1.87 3.10
CA ALA A 13 2.16 -1.17 1.82
C ALA A 13 0.89 -1.50 1.00
N ASN A 14 0.56 -2.78 0.87
CA ASN A 14 -0.64 -3.23 0.17
C ASN A 14 -1.93 -2.74 0.85
N PHE A 15 -1.97 -2.73 2.18
CA PHE A 15 -3.09 -2.13 2.91
C PHE A 15 -3.27 -0.65 2.58
N ALA A 16 -2.18 0.14 2.60
CA ALA A 16 -2.23 1.57 2.32
C ALA A 16 -2.69 1.84 0.88
N MET A 17 -2.14 1.12 -0.09
CA MET A 17 -2.52 1.26 -1.50
C MET A 17 -4.00 0.90 -1.75
N ASN A 18 -4.49 -0.18 -1.12
CA ASN A 18 -5.91 -0.53 -1.18
C ASN A 18 -6.81 0.56 -0.60
N PHE A 19 -6.39 1.18 0.51
CA PHE A 19 -7.12 2.28 1.12
C PHE A 19 -7.12 3.51 0.20
N HIS A 20 -5.97 3.89 -0.35
CA HIS A 20 -5.84 4.99 -1.30
C HIS A 20 -6.76 4.81 -2.51
N ASN A 21 -6.73 3.63 -3.16
CA ASN A 21 -7.60 3.33 -4.31
C ASN A 21 -9.08 3.60 -3.97
N ARG A 22 -9.55 3.12 -2.81
CA ARG A 22 -10.94 3.31 -2.34
C ARG A 22 -11.31 4.78 -2.10
N MET A 23 -10.35 5.61 -1.73
CA MET A 23 -10.56 7.03 -1.45
C MET A 23 -10.36 7.93 -2.67
N SER A 24 -9.61 7.45 -3.66
CA SER A 24 -9.33 8.15 -4.91
C SER A 24 -10.49 8.05 -5.91
N SER A 25 -10.54 8.97 -6.86
CA SER A 25 -11.47 8.93 -8.00
C SER A 25 -10.80 8.48 -9.29
N TYR A 26 -9.64 7.81 -9.22
CA TYR A 26 -9.00 7.26 -10.41
C TYR A 26 -9.88 6.18 -11.05
N PRO A 27 -9.95 6.11 -12.39
CA PRO A 27 -10.79 5.13 -13.09
C PRO A 27 -10.26 3.69 -12.96
N TYR A 28 -8.95 3.53 -12.83
CA TYR A 28 -8.28 2.24 -12.67
C TYR A 28 -7.54 2.18 -11.34
N ALA A 29 -7.49 1.00 -10.75
CA ALA A 29 -6.81 0.80 -9.48
C ALA A 29 -5.29 0.66 -9.68
N PHE A 30 -4.52 1.12 -8.70
CA PHE A 30 -3.06 1.00 -8.68
C PHE A 30 -2.61 -0.13 -7.75
N LYS A 31 -1.49 -0.79 -8.06
CA LYS A 31 -0.89 -1.79 -7.17
C LYS A 31 0.57 -1.46 -6.86
N VAL A 32 1.01 -1.86 -5.67
CA VAL A 32 2.40 -1.73 -5.25
C VAL A 32 3.27 -2.64 -6.11
N VAL A 33 4.27 -2.06 -6.77
CA VAL A 33 5.25 -2.81 -7.57
C VAL A 33 6.64 -2.80 -6.94
N ASP A 34 6.93 -1.79 -6.11
CA ASP A 34 8.19 -1.69 -5.39
C ASP A 34 8.04 -0.92 -4.07
N ILE A 35 8.91 -1.21 -3.11
CA ILE A 35 9.04 -0.46 -1.86
C ILE A 35 10.38 0.27 -1.91
N ILE A 36 10.34 1.57 -2.18
CA ILE A 36 11.53 2.41 -2.36
C ILE A 36 12.25 2.59 -1.02
N SER A 37 11.48 2.85 0.05
CA SER A 37 12.00 2.90 1.40
C SER A 37 10.95 2.55 2.44
N ASP A 38 11.40 1.99 3.56
CA ASP A 38 10.57 1.74 4.72
C ASP A 38 11.33 2.06 6.01
N THR A 39 10.63 2.70 6.94
CA THR A 39 11.10 2.93 8.31
C THR A 39 10.04 2.48 9.30
N THR A 40 10.49 1.88 10.41
CA THR A 40 9.61 1.37 11.46
C THR A 40 9.95 2.03 12.79
N GLN A 41 8.92 2.40 13.54
CA GLN A 41 9.05 2.99 14.88
C GLN A 41 8.07 2.32 15.83
N LEU A 42 8.55 1.87 17.00
CA LEU A 42 7.68 1.40 18.06
C LEU A 42 6.70 2.50 18.46
N TYR A 43 5.41 2.18 18.48
CA TYR A 43 4.33 3.07 18.88
C TYR A 43 3.56 2.42 20.04
N PRO A 44 3.88 2.77 21.30
CA PRO A 44 3.25 2.19 22.47
C PRO A 44 1.71 2.30 22.44
N PRO A 45 0.97 1.34 23.02
CA PRO A 45 1.48 0.21 23.83
C PRO A 45 1.97 -1.01 23.03
N ALA A 46 1.48 -1.26 21.81
CA ALA A 46 1.77 -2.50 21.08
C ALA A 46 1.71 -2.36 19.54
N ARG A 47 1.81 -1.14 19.01
CA ARG A 47 1.77 -0.89 17.56
C ARG A 47 3.16 -0.54 17.05
N VAL A 48 3.30 -0.65 15.74
CA VAL A 48 4.44 -0.14 14.99
C VAL A 48 3.91 0.89 13.99
N LYS A 49 4.56 2.05 13.95
CA LYS A 49 4.37 3.06 12.92
C LYS A 49 5.31 2.73 11.76
N TYR A 50 4.73 2.44 10.61
CA TYR A 50 5.43 2.25 9.35
C TYR A 50 5.35 3.56 8.58
N THR A 51 6.48 4.10 8.16
CA THR A 51 6.54 5.19 7.18
C THR A 51 7.19 4.64 5.93
N LEU A 52 6.44 4.64 4.83
CA LEU A 52 6.74 3.95 3.59
C LEU A 52 6.82 4.95 2.44
N GLN A 53 7.77 4.74 1.55
CA GLN A 53 7.76 5.29 0.20
C GLN A 53 7.70 4.12 -0.77
N ILE A 54 6.70 4.10 -1.65
CA ILE A 54 6.46 3.01 -2.58
C ILE A 54 6.37 3.51 -4.01
N GLN A 55 6.59 2.60 -4.95
CA GLN A 55 6.18 2.77 -6.33
C GLN A 55 4.91 1.96 -6.58
N ALA A 56 3.92 2.59 -7.19
CA ALA A 56 2.70 1.94 -7.63
C ALA A 56 2.49 2.14 -9.14
N GLU A 57 1.88 1.14 -9.76
CA GLU A 57 1.58 1.15 -11.19
C GLU A 57 0.11 0.81 -11.43
N GLN A 58 -0.45 1.46 -12.45
CA GLN A 58 -1.83 1.31 -12.84
C GLN A 58 -2.11 -0.11 -13.35
N THR A 59 -3.26 -0.64 -12.93
CA THR A 59 -3.72 -1.97 -13.33
C THR A 59 -4.81 -1.89 -14.41
N VAL A 60 -5.14 -3.03 -14.99
CA VAL A 60 -6.28 -3.17 -15.91
C VAL A 60 -7.64 -3.19 -15.19
N CYS A 61 -7.64 -3.31 -13.87
CA CYS A 61 -8.87 -3.37 -13.09
C CYS A 61 -9.44 -1.97 -12.86
N GLU A 62 -10.72 -1.80 -13.16
CA GLU A 62 -11.45 -0.60 -12.78
C GLU A 62 -11.44 -0.43 -11.26
N ASN A 63 -11.36 0.83 -10.82
CA ASN A 63 -11.32 1.16 -9.41
C ASN A 63 -12.73 1.19 -8.81
N HIS A 64 -13.06 0.14 -8.08
CA HIS A 64 -14.30 0.04 -7.31
C HIS A 64 -13.98 -0.39 -5.88
N ALA A 65 -14.88 -0.12 -4.93
CA ALA A 65 -14.63 -0.31 -3.49
C ALA A 65 -14.13 -1.72 -3.09
N SER A 66 -14.50 -2.75 -3.85
CA SER A 66 -14.22 -4.16 -3.59
C SER A 66 -13.21 -4.80 -4.55
N VAL A 67 -12.45 -4.01 -5.32
CA VAL A 67 -11.46 -4.55 -6.28
C VAL A 67 -10.41 -5.43 -5.57
N ASN A 68 -10.18 -6.63 -6.08
CA ASN A 68 -9.14 -7.52 -5.58
C ASN A 68 -7.87 -7.39 -6.45
N LEU A 69 -6.92 -6.59 -5.97
CA LEU A 69 -5.68 -6.28 -6.70
C LEU A 69 -4.78 -7.49 -6.96
N THR A 70 -4.94 -8.60 -6.21
CA THR A 70 -4.09 -9.78 -6.33
C THR A 70 -4.11 -10.39 -7.73
N HIS A 71 -5.26 -10.30 -8.41
CA HIS A 71 -5.46 -10.84 -9.76
C HIS A 71 -5.42 -9.75 -10.85
N CYS A 72 -5.13 -8.51 -10.48
CA CYS A 72 -5.11 -7.39 -11.40
C CYS A 72 -3.75 -7.29 -12.11
N ALA A 73 -3.77 -7.60 -13.42
CA ALA A 73 -2.61 -7.39 -14.28
C ALA A 73 -2.26 -5.89 -14.39
N LEU A 74 -1.00 -5.60 -14.65
CA LEU A 74 -0.58 -4.23 -14.98
C LEU A 74 -1.09 -3.86 -16.37
N GLN A 75 -1.35 -2.57 -16.61
CA GLN A 75 -1.55 -2.11 -17.97
C GLN A 75 -0.24 -2.27 -18.79
N PRO A 76 -0.31 -2.44 -20.12
CA PRO A 76 0.89 -2.55 -20.96
C PRO A 76 1.82 -1.32 -20.89
N ASN A 77 1.24 -0.12 -20.76
CA ASN A 77 1.94 1.14 -20.55
C ASN A 77 1.34 1.80 -19.29
N PRO A 78 1.70 1.32 -18.09
CA PRO A 78 1.05 1.76 -16.87
C PRO A 78 1.38 3.22 -16.57
N GLU A 79 0.39 3.95 -16.06
CA GLU A 79 0.68 5.16 -15.30
C GLU A 79 1.37 4.76 -13.99
N ASN A 80 2.35 5.55 -13.59
CA ASN A 80 3.19 5.30 -12.43
C ASN A 80 2.95 6.41 -11.41
N MET A 81 2.93 6.06 -10.13
CA MET A 81 2.93 7.05 -9.05
C MET A 81 3.86 6.63 -7.94
N THR A 82 4.46 7.63 -7.29
CA THR A 82 5.22 7.43 -6.06
C THR A 82 4.35 7.87 -4.89
N CYS A 83 4.10 6.95 -3.97
CA CYS A 83 3.27 7.21 -2.80
C CYS A 83 4.09 7.20 -1.51
N SER A 84 3.78 8.12 -0.62
CA SER A 84 4.25 8.17 0.75
C SER A 84 3.10 7.86 1.70
N PHE A 85 3.26 6.82 2.52
CA PHE A 85 2.25 6.38 3.46
C PHE A 85 2.78 6.35 4.88
N THR A 86 1.92 6.66 5.85
CA THR A 86 2.18 6.34 7.26
C THR A 86 1.06 5.48 7.80
N VAL A 87 1.40 4.30 8.32
CA VAL A 87 0.42 3.32 8.81
C VAL A 87 0.78 2.85 10.21
N LEU A 88 -0.21 2.76 11.09
CA LEU A 88 -0.10 2.05 12.36
C LEU A 88 -0.65 0.62 12.21
N ALA A 89 0.17 -0.37 12.56
CA ALA A 89 -0.21 -1.78 12.52
C ALA A 89 0.37 -2.55 13.71
N VAL A 90 -0.22 -3.72 14.01
CA VAL A 90 0.39 -4.70 14.91
C VAL A 90 1.10 -5.74 14.03
N PRO A 91 2.43 -5.89 14.11
CA PRO A 91 3.16 -6.85 13.28
C PRO A 91 2.64 -8.28 13.49
N GLY A 92 2.49 -9.04 12.40
CA GLY A 92 2.07 -10.45 12.44
C GLY A 92 0.61 -10.71 12.87
N ASN A 93 -0.17 -9.68 13.20
CA ASN A 93 -1.57 -9.82 13.60
C ASN A 93 -2.48 -9.06 12.63
N ASN A 94 -3.24 -9.82 11.84
CA ASN A 94 -4.19 -9.27 10.87
C ASN A 94 -5.60 -9.05 11.46
N ASP A 95 -5.88 -9.58 12.65
CA ASP A 95 -7.16 -9.39 13.35
C ASP A 95 -7.28 -7.97 13.92
N ILE A 96 -6.14 -7.36 14.26
CA ILE A 96 -6.11 -5.96 14.71
C ILE A 96 -6.09 -5.03 13.49
N PRO A 97 -7.07 -4.13 13.34
CA PRO A 97 -7.12 -3.22 12.21
C PRO A 97 -5.85 -2.36 12.10
N LYS A 98 -5.32 -2.31 10.88
CA LYS A 98 -4.32 -1.34 10.46
C LYS A 98 -5.01 0.02 10.30
N ARG A 99 -4.29 1.12 10.58
CA ARG A 99 -4.81 2.48 10.48
C ARG A 99 -3.88 3.33 9.62
N LEU A 100 -4.41 3.86 8.51
CA LEU A 100 -3.71 4.85 7.70
C LEU A 100 -3.75 6.20 8.42
N LEU A 101 -2.58 6.82 8.58
CA LEU A 101 -2.41 8.13 9.21
C LEU A 101 -2.10 9.23 8.18
N SER A 102 -1.42 8.87 7.09
CA SER A 102 -1.05 9.79 6.02
C SER A 102 -1.03 9.04 4.69
N ASP A 103 -1.54 9.72 3.66
CA ASP A 103 -1.71 9.26 2.29
C ASP A 103 -1.34 10.41 1.35
N HIS A 104 -0.27 10.24 0.58
CA HIS A 104 0.17 11.22 -0.41
C HIS A 104 0.78 10.50 -1.61
N CYS A 105 0.19 10.65 -2.79
CA CYS A 105 0.70 10.11 -4.05
C CYS A 105 0.91 11.24 -5.06
N ALA A 106 1.97 11.12 -5.85
CA ALA A 106 2.35 12.05 -6.92
C ALA A 106 2.79 11.29 -8.17
#